data_AF-A0AAD4ZG53-F1
#
_entry.id   AF-A0AAD4ZG53-F1
#
_cell.length_a   1.000
_cell.length_b   1.000
_cell.length_c   1.000
_cell.angle_alpha   90.00
_cell.angle_beta   90.00
_cell.angle_gamma   90.00
#
_symmetry.space_group_name_H-M   'P 1'
#
loop_
_entity.id
_entity.type
_entity.pdbx_description
1 polymer ?
#
loop_
_entity_poly.entity_id
_entity_poly.type
_entity_poly.pdbx_seq_one_letter_code
_entity_poly.pdbx_strand_id
1 'polypeptide(L)'
;MIELHATTQGKLGYLTGDTDAPDSQDPKFGKWKIVDAIVKSWILRTMEPSLLNIFHTLPIAKEIWNAVNQMFYNGSDISQLYELRCQATCLKQEGRHV
;
A
#
# COMPACT_ATOMS: atom_id res chain seq x y z
N MET A 1 -1.33 1.27 -8.87
CA MET A 1 0.12 1.18 -9.16
C MET A 1 0.79 0.10 -8.29
N ILE A 2 0.51 0.03 -6.99
CA ILE A 2 1.05 -1.00 -6.07
C ILE A 2 0.59 -2.42 -6.46
N GLU A 3 -0.72 -2.63 -6.71
CA GLU A 3 -1.22 -3.96 -7.12
C GLU A 3 -0.55 -4.46 -8.40
N LEU A 4 -0.49 -3.62 -9.43
CA LEU A 4 0.19 -3.95 -10.69
C LEU A 4 1.66 -4.32 -10.45
N HIS A 5 2.37 -3.54 -9.62
CA HIS A 5 3.76 -3.84 -9.28
C HIS A 5 3.89 -5.17 -8.54
N ALA A 6 3.04 -5.44 -7.54
CA ALA A 6 3.03 -6.71 -6.82
C ALA A 6 2.72 -7.91 -7.73
N THR A 7 1.81 -7.75 -8.70
CA THR A 7 1.52 -8.77 -9.72
C THR A 7 2.75 -9.05 -10.58
N THR A 8 3.45 -8.02 -11.08
CA THR A 8 4.70 -8.22 -11.86
C THR A 8 5.81 -8.90 -11.06
N GLN A 9 5.78 -8.78 -9.73
CA GLN A 9 6.75 -9.37 -8.83
C GLN A 9 6.31 -10.73 -8.27
N GLY A 10 5.11 -11.23 -8.63
CA GLY A 10 4.57 -12.50 -8.12
C GLY A 10 4.23 -12.47 -6.63
N LYS A 11 3.95 -11.30 -6.05
CA LYS A 11 3.69 -11.09 -4.61
C LYS A 11 2.29 -10.57 -4.31
N LEU A 12 1.38 -10.62 -5.26
CA LEU A 12 0.00 -10.13 -5.09
C LEU A 12 -0.70 -10.77 -3.88
N GLY A 13 -0.44 -12.05 -3.61
CA GLY A 13 -1.00 -12.78 -2.48
C GLY A 13 -0.70 -12.18 -1.10
N TYR A 14 0.37 -11.39 -0.96
CA TYR A 14 0.67 -10.67 0.30
C TYR A 14 -0.20 -9.42 0.50
N LEU A 15 -0.77 -8.87 -0.59
CA LEU A 15 -1.72 -7.75 -0.55
C LEU A 15 -3.16 -8.24 -0.37
N THR A 16 -3.55 -9.27 -1.12
CA THR A 16 -4.91 -9.84 -1.09
C THR A 16 -5.11 -10.77 0.11
N GLY A 17 -4.02 -11.32 0.63
CA GLY A 17 -4.04 -12.32 1.70
C GLY A 17 -4.22 -13.75 1.21
N ASP A 18 -4.04 -14.03 -0.08
CA ASP A 18 -3.95 -15.41 -0.58
C ASP A 18 -2.64 -16.10 -0.10
N THR A 19 -1.67 -15.32 0.38
CA THR A 19 -0.45 -15.83 1.02
C THR A 19 -0.48 -15.55 2.51
N ASP A 20 -1.10 -16.45 3.27
CA ASP A 20 -1.21 -16.34 4.72
C ASP A 20 0.15 -16.46 5.43
N ALA A 21 0.22 -15.84 6.61
CA ALA A 21 1.38 -15.96 7.48
C ALA A 21 1.52 -17.41 7.95
N PRO A 22 2.68 -18.06 7.74
CA PRO A 22 2.97 -19.36 8.32
C PRO A 22 2.98 -19.28 9.84
N ASP A 23 2.88 -20.44 10.50
CA ASP A 23 3.06 -20.51 11.95
C ASP A 23 4.45 -19.97 12.35
N SER A 24 4.54 -19.31 13.51
CA SER A 24 5.79 -18.74 14.01
C SER A 24 6.93 -19.75 14.17
N GLN A 25 6.61 -21.04 14.36
CA GLN A 25 7.56 -22.15 14.47
C GLN A 25 7.94 -22.75 13.10
N ASP A 26 7.25 -22.38 12.02
CA ASP A 26 7.57 -22.85 10.68
C ASP A 26 8.90 -22.21 10.21
N PRO A 27 9.89 -23.00 9.76
CA PRO A 27 11.13 -22.48 9.16
C PRO A 27 10.90 -21.47 8.02
N LYS A 28 9.76 -21.52 7.34
CA LYS A 28 9.37 -20.61 6.26
C LYS A 28 8.91 -19.24 6.77
N PHE A 29 8.55 -19.10 8.04
CA PHE A 29 8.05 -17.85 8.63
C PHE A 29 9.04 -16.69 8.47
N GLY A 30 10.34 -16.96 8.65
CA GLY A 30 11.39 -15.95 8.46
C GLY A 30 11.42 -15.40 7.03
N LYS A 31 11.35 -16.29 6.03
CA LYS A 31 11.30 -15.91 4.61
C LYS A 31 10.02 -15.13 4.29
N TRP A 32 8.88 -15.59 4.79
CA TRP A 32 7.60 -14.91 4.63
C TRP A 32 7.64 -13.48 5.17
N LYS A 33 8.15 -13.29 6.41
CA LYS A 33 8.28 -11.95 7.03
C LYS A 33 9.12 -10.98 6.21
N ILE A 34 10.20 -11.46 5.60
CA ILE A 34 11.05 -10.62 4.74
C ILE A 34 10.26 -10.16 3.50
N VAL A 35 9.52 -11.07 2.87
CA VAL A 35 8.72 -10.73 1.69
C VAL A 35 7.57 -9.78 2.06
N ASP A 36 6.89 -10.03 3.17
CA ASP A 36 5.84 -9.14 3.70
C ASP A 36 6.39 -7.74 3.96
N ALA A 37 7.54 -7.61 4.63
CA ALA A 37 8.19 -6.31 4.88
C ALA A 37 8.57 -5.56 3.59
N ILE A 38 9.00 -6.27 2.54
CA ILE A 38 9.26 -5.67 1.22
C ILE A 38 7.96 -5.08 0.65
N VAL A 39 6.86 -5.83 0.69
CA VAL A 39 5.56 -5.36 0.21
C VAL A 39 5.06 -4.18 1.03
N LYS A 40 5.22 -4.20 2.37
CA LYS A 40 4.93 -3.05 3.24
C LYS A 40 5.71 -1.80 2.80
N SER A 41 7.00 -1.94 2.50
CA SER A 41 7.84 -0.82 2.06
C SER A 41 7.36 -0.20 0.75
N TRP A 42 6.79 -1.00 -0.16
CA TRP A 42 6.21 -0.50 -1.41
C TRP A 42 4.98 0.36 -1.15
N ILE A 43 4.11 -0.07 -0.23
CA ILE A 43 2.92 0.69 0.15
C ILE A 43 3.34 2.00 0.83
N LEU A 44 4.21 1.93 1.85
CA LEU A 44 4.66 3.11 2.61
C LEU A 44 5.38 4.15 1.73
N ARG A 45 6.17 3.71 0.73
CA ARG A 45 6.88 4.63 -0.19
C ARG A 45 5.93 5.50 -1.02
N THR A 46 4.69 5.06 -1.20
CA THR A 46 3.69 5.80 -1.98
C THR A 46 2.79 6.69 -1.12
N MET A 47 2.96 6.67 0.20
CA MET A 47 2.16 7.43 1.15
C MET A 47 2.78 8.77 1.51
N GLU A 48 1.93 9.73 1.85
CA GLU A 48 2.34 11.01 2.42
C GLU A 48 2.88 10.80 3.85
N PRO A 49 3.96 11.49 4.28
CA PRO A 49 4.58 11.25 5.59
C PRO A 49 3.64 11.38 6.78
N SER A 50 2.62 12.25 6.69
CA SER A 50 1.58 12.41 7.72
C SER A 50 0.80 11.11 7.99
N LEU A 51 0.65 10.26 6.98
CA LEU A 51 -0.10 9.00 7.05
C LEU A 51 0.77 7.81 7.49
N LEU A 52 2.10 7.91 7.39
CA LEU A 52 3.02 6.82 7.76
C LEU A 52 2.87 6.37 9.20
N ASN A 53 2.56 7.29 10.12
CA ASN A 53 2.41 6.97 11.54
C ASN A 53 1.18 6.09 11.83
N ILE A 54 0.14 6.18 10.99
CA ILE A 54 -1.09 5.39 11.11
C ILE A 54 -0.84 3.96 10.62
N PHE A 55 -0.06 3.79 9.56
CA PHE A 55 0.14 2.51 8.90
C PHE A 55 1.37 1.73 9.38
N HIS A 56 2.37 2.38 9.99
CA HIS A 56 3.56 1.70 10.51
C HIS A 56 3.25 0.72 11.65
N THR A 57 2.21 1.00 12.43
CA THR A 57 1.78 0.17 13.56
C THR A 57 1.12 -1.14 13.14
N LEU A 58 0.71 -1.25 11.86
CA LEU A 58 0.04 -2.44 11.36
C LEU A 58 1.05 -3.57 11.11
N PRO A 59 0.79 -4.79 11.60
CA PRO A 59 1.75 -5.89 11.62
C PRO A 59 2.12 -6.40 10.23
N ILE A 60 1.19 -6.47 9.27
CA ILE A 60 1.39 -7.14 7.97
C ILE A 60 0.94 -6.29 6.77
N ALA A 61 1.47 -6.57 5.58
CA ALA A 61 1.18 -5.81 4.36
C ALA A 61 -0.31 -5.78 4.00
N LYS A 62 -1.01 -6.91 4.17
CA LYS A 62 -2.46 -7.04 3.94
C LYS A 62 -3.27 -6.04 4.77
N GLU A 63 -2.92 -5.87 6.04
CA GLU A 63 -3.65 -4.96 6.93
C GLU A 63 -3.44 -3.49 6.54
N ILE A 64 -2.21 -3.13 6.18
CA ILE A 64 -1.93 -1.80 5.62
C ILE A 64 -2.74 -1.60 4.34
N TRP A 65 -2.73 -2.58 3.43
CA TRP A 65 -3.46 -2.52 2.17
C TRP A 65 -4.97 -2.36 2.38
N ASN A 66 -5.55 -3.12 3.31
CA ASN A 66 -6.97 -3.01 3.65
C ASN A 66 -7.31 -1.65 4.26
N ALA A 67 -6.48 -1.13 5.17
CA ALA A 67 -6.71 0.17 5.78
C ALA A 67 -6.58 1.31 4.76
N VAL A 68 -5.65 1.20 3.80
CA VAL A 68 -5.55 2.11 2.65
C VAL A 68 -6.80 2.04 1.80
N ASN A 69 -7.24 0.83 1.43
CA ASN A 69 -8.46 0.67 0.65
C ASN A 69 -9.67 1.19 1.41
N GLN A 70 -9.77 1.04 2.74
CA GLN A 70 -10.88 1.65 3.47
C GLN A 70 -10.80 3.17 3.51
N MET A 71 -9.61 3.74 3.70
CA MET A 71 -9.41 5.19 3.79
C MET A 71 -9.62 5.90 2.44
N PHE A 72 -9.23 5.26 1.33
CA PHE A 72 -9.30 5.85 -0.01
C PHE A 72 -10.40 5.28 -0.92
N TYR A 73 -10.93 4.10 -0.59
CA TYR A 73 -12.03 3.41 -1.28
C TYR A 73 -13.13 3.05 -0.28
N ASN A 74 -13.73 4.05 0.36
CA ASN A 74 -14.91 3.85 1.19
C ASN A 74 -16.17 3.69 0.31
N GLY A 75 -16.19 2.69 -0.58
CA GLY A 75 -17.36 2.22 -1.36
C GLY A 75 -18.12 3.22 -2.26
N SER A 76 -17.83 4.52 -2.19
CA SER A 76 -18.69 5.59 -2.69
C SER A 76 -17.98 6.60 -3.59
N ASP A 77 -16.66 6.60 -3.72
CA ASP A 77 -16.01 7.81 -4.25
C ASP A 77 -14.72 7.56 -5.03
N ILE A 78 -14.88 6.95 -6.20
CA ILE A 78 -13.89 7.10 -7.29
C ILE A 78 -13.67 8.59 -7.58
N SER A 79 -14.65 9.45 -7.31
CA SER A 79 -14.61 10.91 -7.47
C SER A 79 -13.63 11.59 -6.50
N GLN A 80 -13.58 11.22 -5.21
CA GLN A 80 -12.62 11.82 -4.27
C GLN A 80 -11.17 11.43 -4.59
N LEU A 81 -10.92 10.18 -4.99
CA LEU A 81 -9.59 9.76 -5.42
C LEU A 81 -9.16 10.47 -6.72
N TYR A 82 -10.11 10.71 -7.63
CA TYR A 82 -9.88 11.50 -8.83
C TYR A 82 -9.62 12.98 -8.48
N GLU A 83 -10.40 13.58 -7.57
CA GLU A 83 -10.22 14.94 -7.10
C GLU A 83 -8.86 15.14 -6.43
N LEU A 84 -8.45 14.22 -5.56
CA LEU A 84 -7.14 14.26 -4.91
C LEU A 84 -6.00 14.14 -5.92
N ARG A 85 -6.15 13.28 -6.94
CA ARG A 85 -5.20 13.16 -8.05
C ARG A 85 -5.16 14.43 -8.92
N CYS A 86 -6.32 15.03 -9.20
CA CYS A 86 -6.42 16.29 -9.94
C CYS A 86 -5.76 17.43 -9.17
N GLN A 87 -6.05 17.59 -7.87
CA GLN A 87 -5.42 18.60 -7.01
C GLN A 87 -3.91 18.42 -6.94
N ALA A 88 -3.42 17.19 -6.74
CA ALA A 88 -1.98 16.90 -6.73
C ALA A 88 -1.30 17.20 -8.08
N THR A 89 -2.02 17.04 -9.20
CA THR A 89 -1.49 17.34 -10.55
C THR A 89 -1.52 18.84 -10.83
N CYS A 90 -2.58 19.56 -10.45
CA CYS A 90 -2.69 21.01 -10.59
C CYS A 90 -1.60 21.74 -9.77
N LEU A 91 -1.40 21.34 -8.51
CA LEU A 91 -0.34 21.92 -7.66
C LEU A 91 1.07 21.68 -8.22
N LYS A 92 1.26 20.60 -8.99
CA LYS A 92 2.54 20.31 -9.65
C LYS A 92 2.73 21.05 -10.97
N GLN A 93 1.65 21.59 -11.56
CA GLN A 93 1.69 22.39 -12.80
C GLN A 93 1.81 23.90 -12.53
N GLU A 94 1.38 24.40 -11.37
CA GLU A 94 1.59 25.81 -10.98
C GLU A 94 3.05 26.12 -10.57
N GLY A 95 3.89 25.10 -10.37
CA GLY A 95 5.33 25.25 -10.14
C GLY A 95 6.19 25.31 -11.42
N ARG A 96 5.57 25.27 -12.61
CA ARG A 96 6.24 25.50 -13.90
C ARG A 96 5.54 26.61 -14.66
N HIS A 97 5.65 27.82 -14.15
CA HIS A 97 5.63 28.98 -15.02
C HIS A 97 7.05 29.54 -15.11
N VAL A 98 7.57 29.45 -16.33
CA VAL A 98 8.75 30.18 -16.83
C VAL A 98 8.57 31.68 -16.71
#